data_AF-A0A3P3Q3K6-F1
#
_entry.id   AF-A0A3P3Q3K6-F1
#
_cell.length_a   1.000
_cell.length_b   1.000
_cell.length_c   1.000
_cell.angle_alpha   90.00
_cell.angle_beta   90.00
_cell.angle_gamma   90.00
#
_symmetry.space_group_name_H-M   'P 1'
#
loop_
_entity.id
_entity.type
_entity.pdbx_description
1 polymer ?
#
loop_
_entity_poly.entity_id
_entity_poly.type
_entity_poly.pdbx_seq_one_letter_code
_entity_poly.pdbx_strand_id
1 'polypeptide(L)' 'MDITKIVTDIINKAKADPALLANLTSDPEKTIENLTGIDIPDGQLDAVVNGVKAQITKVGIAGAMDKLGDLFKK' A
#
# COMPACT_ATOMS: atom_id res chain seq x y z
N MET A 1 -13.02 -14.41 1.75
CA MET A 1 -11.72 -13.72 1.65
C MET A 1 -11.50 -12.89 2.90
N ASP A 2 -10.27 -12.83 3.42
CA ASP A 2 -9.94 -11.94 4.52
C ASP A 2 -9.22 -10.70 3.97
N ILE A 3 -10.00 -9.64 3.72
CA ILE A 3 -9.51 -8.34 3.25
C ILE A 3 -8.47 -7.79 4.24
N THR A 4 -8.66 -8.00 5.54
CA THR A 4 -7.73 -7.52 6.58
C THR A 4 -6.37 -8.18 6.44
N LYS A 5 -6.35 -9.49 6.14
CA LYS A 5 -5.10 -10.22 5.90
C LYS A 5 -4.39 -9.69 4.65
N ILE A 6 -5.11 -9.48 3.55
CA ILE A 6 -4.55 -8.93 2.30
C ILE A 6 -3.93 -7.56 2.54
N VAL A 7 -4.68 -6.66 3.18
CA VAL A 7 -4.19 -5.32 3.57
C VAL A 7 -2.92 -5.43 4.40
N THR A 8 -2.90 -6.33 5.39
CA THR A 8 -1.73 -6.52 6.27
C THR A 8 -0.52 -7.03 5.48
N ASP A 9 -0.70 -7.98 4.57
CA ASP A 9 0.36 -8.53 3.74
C ASP A 9 0.94 -7.47 2.79
N ILE A 10 0.09 -6.64 2.17
CA ILE A 10 0.50 -5.51 1.32
C ILE A 10 1.35 -4.52 2.12
N ILE A 11 0.87 -4.12 3.30
CA ILE A 11 1.59 -3.18 4.17
C ILE A 11 2.93 -3.75 4.64
N ASN A 12 2.99 -5.04 4.98
CA ASN A 12 4.22 -5.68 5.39
C ASN A 12 5.25 -5.74 4.25
N LYS A 13 4.81 -6.02 3.01
CA LYS A 13 5.67 -5.92 1.82
C LYS A 13 6.16 -4.49 1.61
N ALA A 14 5.27 -3.51 1.73
CA ALA A 14 5.60 -2.10 1.52
C ALA A 14 6.54 -1.53 2.59
N LYS A 15 6.51 -2.08 3.82
CA LYS A 15 7.51 -1.75 4.86
C LYS A 15 8.91 -2.25 4.51
N ALA A 16 9.00 -3.37 3.80
CA ALA A 16 10.27 -3.94 3.33
C ALA A 16 10.73 -3.34 1.99
N ASP A 17 9.81 -2.75 1.22
CA ASP A 17 10.06 -2.14 -0.09
C ASP A 17 9.60 -0.67 -0.12
N PRO A 18 10.52 0.28 0.03
CA PRO A 18 10.23 1.71 -0.01
C PRO A 18 9.58 2.17 -1.32
N ALA A 19 9.90 1.55 -2.46
CA ALA A 19 9.28 1.90 -3.74
C ALA A 19 7.82 1.47 -3.78
N LEU A 20 7.50 0.29 -3.25
CA LEU A 20 6.12 -0.16 -3.08
C LEU A 20 5.33 0.78 -2.17
N LEU A 21 5.96 1.27 -1.09
CA LEU A 21 5.36 2.26 -0.19
C LEU A 21 5.02 3.58 -0.92
N ALA A 22 5.93 4.06 -1.78
CA ALA A 22 5.72 5.25 -2.58
C ALA A 22 4.50 5.08 -3.49
N ASN A 23 4.49 3.97 -4.22
CA ASN A 23 3.46 3.64 -5.18
C ASN A 23 2.11 3.45 -4.49
N LEU A 24 2.06 2.76 -3.35
CA LEU A 24 0.83 2.60 -2.57
C LEU A 24 0.24 3.92 -2.05
N THR A 25 1.05 4.96 -1.94
CA THR A 25 0.54 6.25 -1.44
C THR A 25 0.22 7.21 -2.57
N SER A 26 0.95 7.14 -3.67
CA SER A 26 0.64 7.89 -4.87
C SER A 26 -0.59 7.32 -5.60
N ASP A 27 -0.63 6.00 -5.78
CA ASP A 27 -1.64 5.28 -6.55
C ASP A 27 -1.84 3.84 -6.00
N PRO A 28 -2.50 3.68 -4.84
CA PRO A 28 -2.73 2.37 -4.22
C PRO A 28 -3.51 1.41 -5.09
N GLU A 29 -4.47 1.91 -5.88
CA GLU A 29 -5.37 1.09 -6.69
C GLU A 29 -4.57 0.37 -7.78
N LYS A 30 -3.84 1.14 -8.60
CA LYS A 30 -2.96 0.60 -9.63
C LYS A 30 -1.82 -0.23 -9.05
N THR A 31 -1.29 0.16 -7.89
CA THR A 31 -0.22 -0.60 -7.23
C THR A 31 -0.71 -1.97 -6.79
N ILE A 32 -1.91 -2.03 -6.22
CA ILE A 32 -2.53 -3.27 -5.78
C ILE A 32 -2.89 -4.15 -6.99
N GLU A 33 -3.40 -3.58 -8.07
CA GLU A 33 -3.62 -4.32 -9.34
C GLU A 33 -2.32 -4.91 -9.92
N ASN A 34 -1.21 -4.17 -9.80
CA ASN A 34 0.11 -4.62 -10.27
C ASN A 34 0.80 -5.61 -9.31
N LEU A 35 0.27 -5.84 -8.10
CA LEU A 35 0.81 -6.83 -7.17
C LEU A 35 0.44 -8.23 -7.66
N THR A 36 1.32 -8.83 -8.45
CA THR A 36 1.19 -10.20 -8.93
C THR A 36 1.07 -11.17 -7.75
N GLY A 37 -0.05 -11.88 -7.64
CA GLY A 37 -0.29 -12.91 -6.63
C GLY A 37 -1.21 -12.51 -5.47
N ILE A 38 -1.81 -11.32 -5.51
CA ILE A 38 -2.94 -11.00 -4.64
C ILE A 38 -4.22 -11.19 -5.45
N ASP A 39 -4.97 -12.22 -5.11
CA ASP A 39 -6.27 -12.48 -5.73
C ASP A 39 -7.32 -11.63 -5.01
N ILE A 40 -7.81 -10.58 -5.68
CA ILE A 40 -8.84 -9.68 -5.14
C ILE A 40 -10.11 -9.88 -5.99
N PRO A 41 -11.25 -10.23 -5.38
CA PRO A 41 -12.51 -10.41 -6.08
C PRO A 41 -12.99 -9.06 -6.59
N ASP A 42 -13.66 -9.10 -7.75
CA ASP A 42 -14.34 -7.95 -8.31
C ASP A 42 -15.28 -7.32 -7.25
N GLY A 43 -15.19 -5.99 -7.11
CA GLY A 43 -15.94 -5.23 -6.11
C GLY A 43 -15.33 -5.22 -4.69
N GLN A 44 -14.19 -5.89 -4.45
CA GLN A 44 -13.45 -5.78 -3.18
C GLN A 44 -12.18 -4.95 -3.26
N LEU A 45 -11.75 -4.54 -4.47
CA LEU A 45 -10.58 -3.68 -4.66
C LEU A 45 -10.68 -2.40 -3.83
N ASP A 46 -11.81 -1.70 -3.90
CA ASP A 46 -12.07 -0.48 -3.13
C ASP A 46 -11.88 -0.70 -1.62
N ALA A 47 -12.36 -1.83 -1.09
CA ALA A 47 -12.24 -2.15 0.33
C ALA A 47 -10.78 -2.43 0.73
N VAL A 48 -10.02 -3.11 -0.13
CA VAL A 48 -8.58 -3.34 0.07
C VAL A 48 -7.82 -2.02 -0.01
N VAL A 49 -8.07 -1.21 -1.04
CA VAL A 49 -7.47 0.12 -1.23
C VAL A 49 -7.72 1.01 -0.02
N ASN A 50 -8.97 1.07 0.45
CA ASN A 50 -9.34 1.86 1.62
C ASN A 50 -8.67 1.33 2.90
N GLY A 51 -8.61 0.01 3.07
CA GLY A 51 -7.91 -0.61 4.19
C GLY A 51 -6.41 -0.30 4.20
N VAL A 52 -5.76 -0.37 3.02
CA VAL A 52 -4.34 -0.01 2.85
C VAL A 52 -4.12 1.47 3.15
N LYS A 53 -4.89 2.39 2.56
CA LYS A 53 -4.82 3.84 2.86
C LYS A 53 -4.99 4.13 4.35
N ALA A 54 -5.95 3.47 4.99
CA ALA A 54 -6.22 3.63 6.42
C ALA A 54 -5.04 3.12 7.27
N GLN A 55 -4.45 1.97 6.94
CA GLN A 55 -3.26 1.46 7.63
C GLN A 55 -2.04 2.35 7.40
N ILE A 56 -1.85 2.87 6.18
CA ILE A 56 -0.76 3.80 5.87
C ILE A 56 -0.84 5.04 6.76
N THR A 57 -2.05 5.60 6.87
CA THR A 57 -2.34 6.74 7.73
C THR A 57 -2.14 6.40 9.22
N LYS A 58 -2.67 5.27 9.67
CA LYS A 58 -2.63 4.82 11.08
C LYS A 58 -1.22 4.49 11.57
N VAL A 59 -0.41 3.84 10.73
CA VAL A 59 0.97 3.48 11.06
C VAL A 59 1.91 4.69 10.99
N GLY A 60 1.43 5.83 10.47
CA GLY A 60 2.23 7.05 10.42
C GLY A 60 3.32 6.96 9.37
N ILE A 61 2.95 6.67 8.12
CA ILE A 61 3.88 6.73 7.00
C ILE A 61 4.35 8.15 6.71
N ALA A 62 3.74 9.21 7.26
CA ALA A 62 4.23 10.59 7.11
C ALA A 62 5.76 10.72 7.29
N GLY A 63 6.34 10.10 8.33
CA GLY A 63 7.80 10.12 8.53
C GLY A 63 8.61 9.21 7.58
N ALA A 64 7.99 8.17 7.02
CA ALA A 64 8.60 7.30 6.01
C ALA A 64 8.48 7.90 4.59
N MET A 65 7.40 8.64 4.35
CA MET A 65 7.07 9.33 3.11
C MET A 65 7.89 10.59 2.93
N ASP A 66 8.13 11.35 3.99
CA ASP A 66 9.06 12.48 3.96
C ASP A 66 10.46 12.01 3.57
N LYS A 67 10.94 10.92 4.18
CA LYS A 67 12.23 10.31 3.82
C LYS A 67 12.25 9.77 2.40
N LEU A 68 11.18 9.14 1.95
CA LEU A 68 11.05 8.61 0.60
C LEU A 68 10.96 9.73 -0.45
N GLY A 69 10.23 10.80 -0.14
CA GLY A 69 10.14 12.00 -0.96
C GLY A 69 11.49 12.70 -1.08
N ASP A 70 12.29 12.72 -0.02
CA ASP A 70 13.67 13.20 -0.06
C ASP A 70 14.61 12.29 -0.88
N LEU A 71 14.35 10.98 -0.93
CA LEU A 71 15.08 10.05 -1.79
C LEU A 71 14.70 10.18 -3.27
N PHE A 72 13.44 10.49 -3.58
CA PHE A 72 12.97 10.70 -4.96
C PHE A 72 13.30 12.09 -5.53
N LYS A 73 13.53 13.08 -4.67
CA LYS A 73 13.95 14.44 -5.06
C LYS A 73 15.45 14.57 -5.32
N LYS A 74 16.23 13.51 -5.10
CA LYS A 74 17.69 13.49 -5.22
C LYS A 74 18.14 12.74 -6.47
#